data_AF-A0A3D2K0V1-F1
#
_entry.id   AF-A0A3D2K0V1-F1
#
_cell.length_a   1.000
_cell.length_b   1.000
_cell.length_c   1.000
_cell.angle_alpha   90.00
_cell.angle_beta   90.00
_cell.angle_gamma   90.00
#
_symmetry.space_group_name_H-M   'P 1'
#
loop_
_entity.id
_entity.type
_entity.pdbx_description
1 polymer ?
#
loop_
_entity_poly.entity_id
_entity_poly.type
_entity_poly.pdbx_seq_one_letter_code
_entity_poly.pdbx_strand_id
1 'polypeptide(L)'
;MRYDQAGTIIGAILIMTLTLGWLRYSRRGLEVRAMMQNAEGAAYSGISRQATALPVLMLTGALAGMAAALLSQTIFVSPTAGVIPLIKGLTIALLGGLGSVPGALIGAVLVGFLEAGVTKKPRGTNGFGYDSIFENKGKTLAELSSEEKNSISHRKIATNKMIGILNEKI
;
A
#
# COMPACT_ATOMS: atom_id res chain seq x y z
N MET A 1 -20.02 -5.72 -3.00
CA MET A 1 -19.10 -5.51 -1.85
C MET A 1 -19.76 -6.06 -0.61
N ARG A 2 -19.06 -6.84 0.21
CA ARG A 2 -19.55 -7.17 1.56
C ARG A 2 -19.66 -5.86 2.35
N TYR A 3 -20.76 -5.64 3.07
CA TYR A 3 -20.97 -4.42 3.88
C TYR A 3 -19.79 -4.14 4.83
N ASP A 4 -19.15 -5.20 5.33
CA ASP A 4 -17.94 -5.13 6.17
C ASP A 4 -16.76 -4.44 5.48
N GLN A 5 -16.57 -4.63 4.17
CA GLN A 5 -15.49 -4.01 3.41
C GLN A 5 -15.76 -2.53 3.11
N ALA A 6 -17.03 -2.18 2.89
CA ALA A 6 -17.41 -0.79 2.70
C ALA A 6 -17.22 0.01 4.00
N GLY A 7 -17.58 -0.58 5.15
CA GLY A 7 -17.40 0.04 6.46
C GLY A 7 -15.94 0.33 6.80
N THR A 8 -15.01 -0.61 6.53
CA THR A 8 -13.58 -0.41 6.79
C THR A 8 -12.97 0.67 5.89
N ILE A 9 -13.35 0.71 4.61
CA ILE A 9 -12.88 1.74 3.67
C ILE A 9 -13.36 3.13 4.11
N ILE A 10 -14.65 3.28 4.42
CA ILE A 10 -15.23 4.55 4.86
C ILE A 10 -14.61 4.99 6.20
N GLY A 11 -14.47 4.07 7.15
CA GLY A 11 -13.84 4.33 8.45
C GLY A 11 -12.38 4.79 8.30
N ALA A 12 -11.61 4.14 7.43
CA ALA A 12 -10.22 4.53 7.16
C ALA A 12 -10.12 5.93 6.55
N ILE A 13 -10.97 6.26 5.56
CA ILE A 13 -11.02 7.59 4.94
C ILE A 13 -11.42 8.65 5.97
N LEU A 14 -12.40 8.36 6.83
CA LEU A 14 -12.86 9.27 7.87
C LEU A 14 -11.75 9.57 8.88
N ILE A 15 -11.11 8.54 9.43
CA ILE A 15 -10.01 8.67 10.39
C ILE A 15 -8.84 9.45 9.78
N MET A 16 -8.50 9.15 8.52
CA MET A 16 -7.45 9.86 7.78
C MET A 16 -7.78 11.35 7.63
N THR A 17 -9.00 11.67 7.19
CA THR A 17 -9.45 13.04 6.97
C THR A 17 -9.45 13.84 8.28
N LEU A 18 -9.91 13.23 9.37
CA LEU A 18 -9.89 13.83 10.71
C LEU A 18 -8.45 14.09 11.18
N THR A 19 -7.56 13.12 11.01
CA THR A 19 -6.16 13.22 11.43
C THR A 19 -5.43 14.32 10.65
N LEU A 20 -5.60 14.36 9.33
CA LEU A 20 -5.01 15.38 8.47
C LEU A 20 -5.62 16.77 8.71
N GLY A 21 -6.93 16.84 8.94
CA GLY A 21 -7.63 18.07 9.28
C GLY A 21 -7.14 18.63 10.61
N TRP A 22 -6.99 17.79 11.64
CA TRP A 22 -6.40 18.16 12.91
C TRP A 22 -4.96 18.63 12.73
N LEU A 23 -4.14 17.91 11.96
CA LEU A 23 -2.76 18.33 11.71
C LEU A 23 -2.73 19.70 11.02
N ARG A 24 -3.53 19.94 9.98
CA ARG A 24 -3.51 21.19 9.19
C ARG A 24 -4.06 22.40 9.94
N TYR A 25 -5.24 22.27 10.54
CA TYR A 25 -6.01 23.41 11.06
C TYR A 25 -5.89 23.63 12.57
N SER A 26 -5.42 22.65 13.35
CA SER A 26 -5.30 22.85 14.80
C SER A 26 -4.03 23.62 15.19
N ARG A 27 -4.08 24.33 16.31
CA ARG A 27 -2.92 25.02 16.91
C ARG A 27 -1.77 24.06 17.22
N ARG A 28 -2.09 22.89 17.79
CA ARG A 28 -1.10 21.82 18.06
C ARG A 28 -0.49 21.27 16.78
N GLY A 29 -1.27 21.15 15.70
CA GLY A 29 -0.76 20.73 14.40
C GLY A 29 0.19 21.75 13.76
N LEU A 30 -0.01 23.05 14.01
CA LEU A 30 0.92 24.10 13.61
C LEU A 30 2.26 23.98 14.38
N GLU A 31 2.20 23.77 15.69
CA GLU A 31 3.40 23.52 16.51
C GLU A 31 4.19 22.31 16.01
N VAL A 32 3.51 21.21 15.68
CA VAL A 32 4.14 20.01 15.11
C VAL A 32 4.86 20.32 13.80
N ARG A 33 4.24 21.08 12.88
CA ARG A 33 4.90 21.47 11.63
C ARG A 33 6.10 22.38 11.84
N ALA A 34 6.01 23.33 12.78
CA ALA A 34 7.14 24.20 13.13
C ALA A 34 8.31 23.38 13.69
N MET A 35 8.02 22.43 14.58
CA MET A 35 9.00 21.49 15.13
C MET A 35 9.66 20.60 14.07
N MET A 36 8.92 20.17 13.05
CA MET A 36 9.45 19.36 11.94
C MET A 36 10.41 20.15 11.03
N GLN A 37 10.24 21.48 10.92
CA GLN A 37 11.12 22.32 10.11
C GLN A 37 12.40 22.71 10.86
N ASN A 38 12.27 23.19 12.09
CA ASN A 38 13.41 23.50 12.95
C ASN A 38 13.01 23.40 14.43
N ALA A 39 13.39 22.30 15.07
CA ALA A 39 13.07 22.04 16.47
C ALA A 39 13.70 23.05 17.45
N GLU A 40 14.91 23.55 17.15
CA GLU A 40 15.57 24.55 18.00
C GLU A 40 14.93 25.93 17.84
N GLY A 41 14.63 26.33 16.60
CA GLY A 41 13.91 27.58 16.29
C GLY A 41 12.52 27.63 16.91
N ALA A 42 11.79 26.52 16.88
CA ALA A 42 10.49 26.39 17.52
C ALA A 42 10.58 26.52 19.05
N ALA A 43 11.62 25.94 19.67
CA ALA A 43 11.84 26.06 21.11
C ALA A 43 12.10 27.51 21.54
N TYR A 44 12.86 28.29 20.76
CA TYR A 44 13.04 29.73 21.01
C TYR A 44 11.75 30.53 20.90
N SER A 45 10.77 30.05 20.13
CA SER A 45 9.44 30.66 19.99
C SER A 45 8.46 30.23 21.11
N GLY A 46 8.94 29.54 22.14
CA GLY A 46 8.13 29.07 23.28
C GLY A 46 7.40 27.75 23.04
N ILE A 47 7.69 27.03 21.96
CA ILE A 47 7.08 25.72 21.66
C ILE A 47 7.85 24.64 22.41
N SER A 48 7.25 24.07 23.46
CA SER A 48 7.88 23.00 24.23
C SER A 48 7.85 21.67 23.45
N ARG A 49 9.03 21.07 23.20
CA ARG A 49 9.17 19.77 22.51
C ARG A 49 8.32 18.66 23.16
N GLN A 50 8.29 18.60 24.49
CA GLN A 50 7.55 17.56 25.23
C GLN A 50 6.03 17.71 25.08
N ALA A 51 5.48 18.91 25.24
CA ALA A 51 4.02 19.10 25.14
C ALA A 51 3.51 18.98 23.69
N THR A 52 4.35 19.25 22.70
CA THR A 52 4.02 19.03 21.28
C THR A 52 4.14 17.56 20.89
N ALA A 53 5.10 16.80 21.47
CA ALA A 53 5.29 15.38 21.19
C ALA A 53 4.21 14.48 21.80
N LEU A 54 3.73 14.78 23.01
CA LEU A 54 2.75 13.96 23.73
C LEU A 54 1.45 13.69 22.96
N PRO A 55 0.73 14.70 22.41
CA PRO A 55 -0.49 14.46 21.64
C PRO A 55 -0.22 13.68 20.35
N VAL A 56 0.94 13.86 19.72
CA VAL A 56 1.33 13.09 18.52
C VAL A 56 1.53 11.62 18.89
N LEU A 57 2.27 11.34 19.98
CA LEU A 57 2.50 9.98 20.46
C LEU A 57 1.18 9.28 20.80
N MET A 58 0.30 9.96 21.55
CA MET A 58 -1.02 9.44 21.91
C MET A 58 -1.86 9.13 20.67
N LEU A 59 -1.88 10.04 19.69
CA LEU A 59 -2.63 9.86 18.45
C LEU A 59 -2.07 8.69 17.63
N THR A 60 -0.75 8.61 17.44
CA THR A 60 -0.13 7.50 16.70
C THR A 60 -0.33 6.15 17.39
N GLY A 61 -0.26 6.11 18.72
CA GLY A 61 -0.50 4.90 19.51
C GLY A 61 -1.96 4.46 19.43
N ALA A 62 -2.90 5.40 19.52
CA ALA A 62 -4.33 5.12 19.37
C ALA A 62 -4.66 4.57 17.97
N LEU A 63 -4.12 5.19 16.91
CA LEU A 63 -4.30 4.73 15.53
C LEU A 63 -3.68 3.35 15.30
N ALA A 64 -2.48 3.10 15.81
CA ALA A 64 -1.82 1.80 15.72
C ALA A 64 -2.61 0.71 16.47
N GLY A 65 -3.10 1.01 17.68
CA GLY A 65 -3.93 0.09 18.46
C GLY A 65 -5.26 -0.23 17.78
N MET A 66 -5.92 0.78 17.21
CA MET A 66 -7.15 0.59 16.44
C MET A 66 -6.92 -0.26 15.19
N ALA A 67 -5.84 -0.03 14.45
CA ALA A 67 -5.46 -0.84 13.31
C ALA A 67 -5.18 -2.31 13.72
N ALA A 68 -4.49 -2.53 14.84
CA ALA A 68 -4.23 -3.87 15.36
C ALA A 68 -5.51 -4.61 15.77
N ALA A 69 -6.44 -3.93 16.46
CA ALA A 69 -7.73 -4.49 16.83
C ALA A 69 -8.55 -4.91 15.60
N LEU A 70 -8.56 -4.07 14.55
CA LEU A 70 -9.24 -4.36 13.29
C LEU A 70 -8.56 -5.48 12.48
N LEU A 71 -7.25 -5.62 12.56
CA LEU A 71 -6.52 -6.72 11.89
C LEU A 71 -6.72 -8.05 12.62
N SER A 72 -6.80 -8.04 13.94
CA SER A 72 -6.93 -9.22 14.81
C SER A 72 -8.12 -10.12 14.43
N GLN A 73 -9.24 -9.55 14.00
CA GLN A 73 -10.41 -10.31 13.53
C GLN A 73 -10.19 -11.01 12.17
N THR A 74 -9.16 -10.63 11.40
CA THR A 74 -8.90 -11.15 10.05
C THR A 74 -7.74 -12.12 9.98
N ILE A 75 -6.86 -12.13 10.99
CA ILE A 75 -5.65 -12.97 11.04
C ILE A 75 -5.65 -13.79 12.32
N PHE A 76 -5.11 -15.01 12.27
CA PHE A 76 -4.91 -15.80 13.47
C PHE A 76 -3.91 -15.07 14.40
N VAL A 77 -4.32 -14.82 15.64
CA VAL A 77 -3.51 -14.08 16.61
C VAL A 77 -2.38 -14.96 17.10
N SER A 78 -1.16 -14.67 16.66
CA SER A 78 0.08 -15.27 17.15
C SER A 78 1.09 -14.18 17.53
N PRO A 79 2.10 -14.48 18.36
CA PRO A 79 3.13 -13.51 18.71
C PRO A 79 3.86 -12.88 17.51
N THR A 80 3.90 -13.59 16.37
CA THR A 80 4.56 -13.16 15.13
C THR A 80 3.60 -12.55 14.11
N ALA A 81 2.28 -12.53 14.37
CA ALA A 81 1.26 -12.07 13.43
C ALA A 81 1.43 -10.59 13.02
N GLY A 82 2.05 -9.77 13.86
CA GLY A 82 2.32 -8.36 13.59
C GLY A 82 3.45 -8.09 12.58
N VAL A 83 4.32 -9.08 12.31
CA VAL A 83 5.49 -8.89 11.44
C VAL A 83 5.08 -8.58 10.00
N ILE A 84 4.09 -9.29 9.47
CA ILE A 84 3.64 -9.09 8.09
C ILE A 84 3.01 -7.69 7.90
N PRO A 85 2.04 -7.23 8.72
CA PRO A 85 1.52 -5.87 8.65
C PRO A 85 2.60 -4.80 8.83
N LEU A 86 3.59 -5.03 9.70
CA LEU A 86 4.69 -4.09 9.95
C LEU A 86 5.55 -3.92 8.69
N ILE A 87 5.98 -5.03 8.07
CA ILE A 87 6.80 -4.98 6.85
C ILE A 87 6.02 -4.32 5.71
N LYS A 88 4.72 -4.65 5.55
CA LYS A 88 3.87 -4.02 4.53
C LYS A 88 3.71 -2.53 4.76
N GLY A 89 3.41 -2.11 6.00
CA GLY A 89 3.27 -0.69 6.36
C GLY A 89 4.58 0.09 6.14
N LEU A 90 5.71 -0.48 6.54
CA LEU A 90 7.03 0.12 6.31
C LEU A 90 7.35 0.23 4.81
N THR A 91 7.05 -0.81 4.02
CA THR A 91 7.28 -0.81 2.56
C THR A 91 6.44 0.27 1.88
N ILE A 92 5.17 0.42 2.27
CA ILE A 92 4.28 1.48 1.79
C ILE A 92 4.82 2.87 2.16
N ALA A 93 5.27 3.06 3.40
CA ALA A 93 5.84 4.33 3.84
C ALA A 93 7.16 4.67 3.13
N LEU A 94 8.00 3.68 2.84
CA LEU A 94 9.24 3.85 2.08
C LEU A 94 8.95 4.23 0.62
N LEU A 95 8.03 3.53 -0.04
CA LEU A 95 7.60 3.84 -1.41
C LEU A 95 7.00 5.25 -1.52
N GLY A 96 6.24 5.66 -0.51
CA GLY A 96 5.64 7.00 -0.44
C GLY A 96 6.56 8.11 0.08
N GLY A 97 7.72 7.76 0.64
CA GLY A 97 8.63 8.66 1.36
C GLY A 97 8.29 8.82 2.84
N LEU A 98 9.29 8.59 3.71
CA LEU A 98 9.22 8.56 5.19
C LEU A 98 8.73 9.85 5.89
N GLY A 99 8.41 10.91 5.14
CA GLY A 99 7.90 12.19 5.67
C GLY A 99 6.71 12.76 4.90
N SER A 100 6.17 12.03 3.92
CA SER A 100 5.08 12.50 3.05
C SER A 100 3.83 11.67 3.27
N VAL A 101 2.85 12.23 3.99
CA VAL A 101 1.54 11.57 4.17
C VAL A 101 0.82 11.35 2.82
N PRO A 102 0.78 12.32 1.88
CA PRO A 102 0.20 12.09 0.56
C PRO A 102 0.96 11.02 -0.25
N GLY A 103 2.29 11.00 -0.14
CA GLY A 103 3.11 9.99 -0.82
C GLY A 103 2.85 8.59 -0.30
N ALA A 104 2.77 8.41 1.02
CA ALA A 104 2.41 7.14 1.65
C ALA A 104 1.02 6.64 1.22
N LEU A 105 0.07 7.56 1.01
CA LEU A 105 -1.27 7.20 0.51
C LEU A 105 -1.21 6.65 -0.92
N ILE A 106 -0.47 7.31 -1.81
CA ILE A 106 -0.27 6.84 -3.19
C ILE A 106 0.44 5.48 -3.17
N GLY A 107 1.46 5.32 -2.33
CA GLY A 107 2.15 4.05 -2.12
C GLY A 107 1.20 2.94 -1.65
N ALA A 108 0.31 3.22 -0.70
CA ALA A 108 -0.67 2.26 -0.20
C ALA A 108 -1.64 1.79 -1.28
N VAL A 109 -2.14 2.74 -2.08
CA VAL A 109 -3.05 2.44 -3.21
C VAL A 109 -2.35 1.61 -4.28
N LEU A 110 -1.11 1.97 -4.66
CA LEU A 110 -0.32 1.21 -5.63
C LEU A 110 -0.05 -0.22 -5.17
N VAL A 111 0.42 -0.40 -3.93
CA VAL A 111 0.65 -1.73 -3.36
C VAL A 111 -0.66 -2.52 -3.30
N GLY A 112 -1.78 -1.89 -2.92
CA GLY A 112 -3.09 -2.53 -2.92
C GLY A 112 -3.55 -3.02 -4.29
N PHE A 113 -3.36 -2.23 -5.34
CA PHE A 113 -3.67 -2.65 -6.71
C PHE A 113 -2.76 -3.79 -7.20
N LEU A 114 -1.47 -3.74 -6.86
CA LEU A 114 -0.54 -4.83 -7.18
C LEU A 114 -0.92 -6.12 -6.46
N GLU A 115 -1.30 -6.05 -5.19
CA GLU A 115 -1.79 -7.21 -4.42
C GLU A 115 -3.13 -7.74 -4.96
N ALA A 116 -3.98 -6.89 -5.55
CA ALA A 116 -5.23 -7.33 -6.15
C ALA A 116 -5.01 -8.06 -7.49
N GLY A 117 -3.94 -7.74 -8.23
CA GLY A 117 -3.57 -8.42 -9.48
C GLY A 117 -2.80 -9.73 -9.27
N VAL A 118 -2.24 -9.94 -8.08
CA VAL A 118 -1.49 -11.15 -7.71
C VAL A 118 -2.40 -12.06 -6.87
N THR A 119 -2.56 -13.30 -7.30
CA THR A 119 -3.41 -14.29 -6.64
C THR A 119 -2.83 -14.67 -5.26
N LYS A 120 -3.71 -14.96 -4.29
CA LYS A 120 -3.31 -15.22 -2.89
C LYS A 120 -2.70 -16.61 -2.64
N LYS A 121 -2.88 -17.56 -3.58
CA LYS A 121 -2.31 -18.91 -3.51
C LYS A 121 -1.83 -19.32 -4.89
N PRO A 122 -0.57 -19.76 -5.07
CA PRO A 122 -0.11 -20.21 -6.36
C PRO A 122 -1.03 -21.33 -6.89
N ARG A 123 -1.56 -21.14 -8.11
CA ARG A 123 -2.46 -22.08 -8.79
C ARG A 123 -1.93 -22.38 -10.18
N GLY A 124 -2.25 -23.57 -10.69
CA GLY A 124 -1.78 -24.03 -12.00
C GLY A 124 -0.37 -24.64 -11.98
N THR A 125 -0.15 -25.59 -12.87
CA THR A 125 1.11 -26.34 -13.02
C THR A 125 1.85 -25.99 -14.30
N ASN A 126 1.24 -25.21 -15.20
CA ASN A 126 1.84 -24.89 -16.50
C ASN A 126 2.67 -23.60 -16.42
N GLY A 127 3.69 -23.47 -17.28
CA GLY A 127 4.55 -22.29 -17.31
C GLY A 127 5.74 -22.36 -16.35
N PHE A 128 6.27 -21.20 -15.94
CA PHE A 128 7.48 -21.08 -15.13
C PHE A 128 7.48 -19.82 -14.26
N GLY A 129 8.20 -19.86 -13.13
CA GLY A 129 8.37 -18.70 -12.25
C GLY A 129 7.06 -18.18 -11.66
N TYR A 130 6.69 -16.94 -11.98
CA TYR A 130 5.55 -16.23 -11.37
C TYR A 130 4.19 -16.53 -12.02
N ASP A 131 4.13 -17.40 -13.03
CA ASP A 131 2.88 -17.70 -13.74
C ASP A 131 1.77 -18.22 -12.83
N SER A 132 2.13 -18.90 -11.74
CA SER A 132 1.21 -19.45 -10.77
C SER A 132 0.57 -18.40 -9.86
N ILE A 133 1.12 -17.18 -9.81
CA ILE A 133 0.62 -16.11 -8.95
C ILE A 133 0.00 -14.94 -9.70
N PHE A 134 0.25 -14.77 -11.00
CA PHE A 134 -0.37 -13.68 -11.77
C PHE A 134 -1.73 -14.11 -12.33
N GLU A 135 -2.78 -13.37 -12.00
CA GLU A 135 -4.15 -13.67 -12.42
C GLU A 135 -4.60 -12.79 -13.60
N ASN A 136 -5.24 -13.41 -14.59
CA ASN A 136 -5.86 -12.75 -15.73
C ASN A 136 -7.27 -13.33 -15.95
N LYS A 137 -8.30 -12.49 -15.83
CA LYS A 137 -9.72 -12.86 -16.04
C LYS A 137 -10.18 -14.10 -15.22
N GLY A 138 -9.74 -14.24 -13.97
CA GLY A 138 -10.18 -15.33 -13.08
C GLY A 138 -9.39 -16.65 -13.22
N LYS A 139 -8.37 -16.71 -14.08
CA LYS A 139 -7.41 -17.81 -14.15
C LYS A 139 -5.99 -17.28 -13.96
N THR A 140 -5.14 -18.05 -13.29
CA THR A 140 -3.71 -17.75 -13.25
C THR A 140 -3.05 -17.99 -14.61
N LEU A 141 -1.94 -17.32 -14.90
CA LEU A 141 -1.18 -17.55 -16.13
C LEU A 141 -0.68 -19.00 -16.26
N ALA A 142 -0.57 -19.72 -15.14
CA ALA A 142 -0.27 -21.14 -15.07
C ALA A 142 -1.48 -22.08 -15.23
N GLU A 143 -2.71 -21.55 -15.19
CA GLU A 143 -3.95 -22.29 -15.50
C GLU A 143 -4.38 -22.11 -16.98
N LEU A 144 -3.79 -21.18 -17.72
CA LEU A 144 -4.03 -21.00 -19.16
C LEU A 144 -3.32 -22.09 -19.97
N SER A 145 -3.93 -22.50 -21.08
CA SER A 145 -3.25 -23.40 -22.04
C SER A 145 -2.10 -22.65 -22.72
N SER A 146 -1.10 -23.40 -23.22
CA SER A 146 0.04 -22.83 -23.94
C SER A 146 -0.38 -21.98 -25.15
N GLU A 147 -1.48 -22.35 -25.81
CA GLU A 147 -2.04 -21.65 -26.98
C GLU A 147 -2.74 -20.35 -26.59
N GLU A 148 -3.59 -20.37 -25.55
CA GLU A 148 -4.23 -19.18 -25.01
C GLU A 148 -3.18 -18.19 -24.51
N LYS A 149 -2.20 -18.68 -23.73
CA LYS A 149 -1.12 -17.86 -23.20
C LYS A 149 -0.26 -17.23 -24.30
N ASN A 150 0.04 -17.99 -25.36
CA ASN A 150 0.79 -17.45 -26.50
C ASN A 150 0.01 -16.34 -27.21
N SER A 151 -1.32 -16.42 -27.31
CA SER A 151 -2.13 -15.38 -27.98
C SER A 151 -2.06 -13.99 -27.33
N ILE A 152 -1.86 -13.95 -26.01
CA ILE A 152 -1.79 -12.73 -25.18
C ILE A 152 -0.35 -12.33 -24.81
N SER A 153 0.63 -13.14 -25.17
CA SER A 153 2.02 -12.95 -24.77
C SER A 153 2.71 -11.83 -25.54
N HIS A 154 3.41 -10.96 -24.81
CA HIS A 154 4.31 -9.95 -25.37
C HIS A 154 5.36 -10.55 -26.32
N ARG A 155 5.80 -11.80 -26.07
CA ARG A 155 6.72 -12.50 -26.96
C ARG A 155 6.11 -12.70 -28.34
N LYS A 156 4.85 -13.16 -28.44
CA LYS A 156 4.16 -13.38 -29.73
C LYS A 156 3.93 -12.07 -30.47
N ILE A 157 3.56 -11.01 -29.77
CA ILE A 157 3.41 -9.66 -30.36
C ILE A 157 4.74 -9.20 -30.96
N ALA A 158 5.85 -9.39 -30.24
CA ALA A 158 7.18 -9.08 -30.75
C ALA A 158 7.58 -9.96 -31.95
N THR A 159 7.25 -11.25 -31.94
CA THR A 159 7.57 -12.16 -33.06
C THR A 159 6.77 -11.80 -34.32
N ASN A 160 5.47 -11.52 -34.18
CA ASN A 160 4.64 -11.09 -35.32
C ASN A 160 5.12 -9.75 -35.89
N LYS A 161 5.53 -8.82 -35.02
CA LYS A 161 6.09 -7.53 -35.46
C LYS A 161 7.43 -7.72 -36.16
N MET A 162 8.27 -8.65 -35.70
CA MET A 162 9.53 -9.03 -36.36
C MET A 162 9.29 -9.66 -37.73
N ILE A 163 8.33 -10.58 -37.85
CA ILE A 163 7.95 -11.21 -39.12
C ILE A 163 7.43 -10.17 -40.11
N GLY A 164 6.62 -9.20 -39.66
CA GLY A 164 6.15 -8.09 -40.49
C GLY A 164 7.31 -7.26 -41.07
N ILE A 165 8.29 -6.91 -40.23
CA ILE A 165 9.49 -6.16 -40.68
C ILE A 165 10.33 -6.98 -41.68
N LEU A 166 10.42 -8.30 -41.49
CA LEU A 166 11.15 -9.18 -42.40
C LEU A 166 10.46 -9.31 -43.76
N ASN A 167 9.13 -9.41 -43.79
CA ASN A 167 8.35 -9.49 -45.03
C ASN A 167 8.26 -8.15 -45.80
N GLU A 168 8.47 -7.00 -45.14
CA GLU A 168 8.59 -5.71 -45.83
C GLU A 168 9.97 -5.48 -46.48
N LYS A 169 10.99 -6.24 -46.07
CA LYS A 169 12.38 -6.08 -46.52
C LYS A 169 12.83 -7.08 -47.58
N ILE A 170 12.03 -8.11 -47.85
CA ILE A 170 12.23 -9.11 -48.91
C ILE A 170 11.25 -8.81 -50.02
#